data_AF-A0A8M8UT25-F1
#
_entry.id   AF-A0A8M8UT25-F1
#
_cell.length_a   1.000
_cell.length_b   1.000
_cell.length_c   1.000
_cell.angle_alpha   90.00
_cell.angle_beta   90.00
_cell.angle_gamma   90.00
#
_symmetry.space_group_name_H-M   'P 1'
#
loop_
_entity.id
_entity.type
_entity.pdbx_description
1 polymer ?
#
loop_
_entity_poly.entity_id
_entity_poly.type
_entity_poly.pdbx_seq_one_letter_code
_entity_poly.pdbx_strand_id
1 'polypeptide(L)'
;MDTHVNSDVSTDGSAEQHSSDDSSASLDGKSLEREDLELVKNLQYGLLSLQHLLTKNPNLASVVSTKEKLLPLFECFFLPVSSSSNIRQLCLLVLSRLTTYAPCVEAMVADSSGLLILLQLLHSSPSCREGALHVLYALASTSELAWAAAKHGRVVFILEVLLPIQEEIPLQQRAASTLLLVKLVGQTMHGPRVAITLARFLPDGLVSVIRDGPGEAVVIALEQTTKLLN
;
A
#
# COMPACT_ATOMS: atom_id res chain seq x y z
N MET A 1 -4.10 -95.70 25.38
CA MET A 1 -4.84 -95.61 24.12
C MET A 1 -4.74 -94.17 23.63
N ASP A 2 -3.51 -93.65 23.50
CA ASP A 2 -2.48 -93.97 22.48
C ASP A 2 -2.73 -93.06 21.26
N THR A 3 -2.10 -91.88 21.20
CA THR A 3 -0.78 -91.53 20.58
C THR A 3 -0.82 -91.28 19.06
N HIS A 4 -0.44 -90.05 18.66
CA HIS A 4 0.35 -89.60 17.48
C HIS A 4 0.11 -88.07 17.32
N VAL A 5 1.04 -87.10 17.41
CA VAL A 5 2.44 -86.93 16.95
C VAL A 5 2.53 -87.17 15.43
N ASN A 6 2.77 -86.22 14.51
CA ASN A 6 3.88 -85.26 14.45
C ASN A 6 3.70 -84.13 13.39
N SER A 7 4.73 -83.30 13.29
CA SER A 7 5.02 -82.02 12.61
C SER A 7 5.18 -81.97 11.07
N ASP A 8 5.22 -80.70 10.57
CA ASP A 8 6.11 -80.08 9.55
C ASP A 8 5.65 -79.74 8.10
N VAL A 9 5.89 -78.45 7.74
CA VAL A 9 6.49 -77.91 6.47
C VAL A 9 5.64 -77.98 5.17
N SER A 10 5.48 -76.98 4.29
CA SER A 10 5.93 -75.58 4.12
C SER A 10 5.16 -74.86 2.98
N THR A 11 5.23 -73.53 2.99
CA THR A 11 5.30 -72.54 1.86
C THR A 11 4.08 -72.07 1.06
N ASP A 12 3.86 -70.74 1.22
CA ASP A 12 3.75 -69.68 0.19
C ASP A 12 2.37 -69.06 -0.11
N GLY A 13 2.31 -67.72 -0.06
CA GLY A 13 1.13 -66.92 -0.40
C GLY A 13 0.94 -65.64 0.43
N SER A 14 1.49 -64.54 -0.06
CA SER A 14 1.47 -63.16 0.44
C SER A 14 0.07 -62.56 0.72
N ALA A 15 -0.07 -61.77 1.79
CA ALA A 15 -0.86 -60.53 1.82
C ALA A 15 -0.66 -59.79 3.17
N GLU A 16 0.17 -58.75 3.18
CA GLU A 16 0.13 -57.70 4.19
C GLU A 16 -1.12 -56.84 3.98
N GLN A 17 -1.92 -56.59 5.02
CA GLN A 17 -2.75 -55.39 5.11
C GLN A 17 -2.67 -54.78 6.51
N HIS A 18 -1.77 -53.80 6.55
CA HIS A 18 -1.76 -52.60 7.37
C HIS A 18 -3.16 -51.95 7.41
N SER A 19 -3.66 -51.58 8.59
CA SER A 19 -4.64 -50.49 8.71
C SER A 19 -4.14 -49.50 9.75
N SER A 20 -3.40 -48.53 9.23
CA SER A 20 -3.12 -47.25 9.86
C SER A 20 -4.11 -46.28 9.23
N ASP A 21 -5.04 -45.73 10.01
CA ASP A 21 -5.82 -44.56 9.62
C ASP A 21 -5.77 -43.58 10.81
N ASP A 22 -4.86 -42.62 10.80
CA ASP A 22 -4.84 -41.34 10.08
C ASP A 22 -5.34 -40.19 10.98
N SER A 23 -4.43 -39.73 11.83
CA SER A 23 -4.54 -38.47 12.57
C SER A 23 -3.23 -37.71 12.36
N SER A 24 -2.90 -37.40 11.11
CA SER A 24 -1.67 -36.71 10.75
C SER A 24 -1.88 -35.36 10.03
N ALA A 25 -3.10 -35.05 9.60
CA ALA A 25 -3.37 -33.88 8.76
C ALA A 25 -3.48 -32.52 9.48
N SER A 26 -3.24 -32.40 10.80
CA SER A 26 -3.44 -31.13 11.54
C SER A 26 -2.19 -30.47 12.14
N LEU A 27 -1.01 -31.09 12.03
CA LEU A 27 0.23 -30.57 12.62
C LEU A 27 1.04 -29.69 11.66
N ASP A 28 0.94 -29.93 10.35
CA ASP A 28 1.75 -29.26 9.32
C ASP A 28 1.27 -27.82 9.02
N GLY A 29 -0.03 -27.54 9.19
CA GLY A 29 -0.57 -26.19 9.01
C GLY A 29 -0.19 -25.21 10.13
N LYS A 30 0.02 -25.70 11.36
CA LYS A 30 0.36 -24.84 12.52
C LYS A 30 1.82 -24.44 12.58
N SER A 31 2.74 -25.23 12.03
CA SER A 31 4.16 -24.89 11.91
C SER A 31 4.36 -23.77 10.89
N LEU A 32 3.76 -23.90 9.70
CA LEU A 32 3.85 -22.91 8.63
C LEU A 32 3.26 -21.54 9.05
N GLU A 33 2.08 -21.51 9.66
CA GLU A 33 1.48 -20.26 10.15
C GLU A 33 2.35 -19.54 11.21
N ARG A 34 3.10 -20.32 12.01
CA ARG A 34 4.00 -19.76 13.04
C ARG A 34 5.27 -19.17 12.42
N GLU A 35 5.83 -19.82 11.41
CA GLU A 35 6.99 -19.34 10.66
C GLU A 35 6.64 -18.07 9.88
N ASP A 36 5.49 -18.03 9.21
CA ASP A 36 5.01 -16.85 8.49
C ASP A 36 4.83 -15.64 9.44
N LEU A 37 4.29 -15.88 10.64
CA LEU A 37 4.14 -14.83 11.65
C LEU A 37 5.50 -14.29 12.12
N GLU A 38 6.52 -15.14 12.21
CA GLU A 38 7.88 -14.74 12.57
C GLU A 38 8.54 -13.94 11.44
N LEU A 39 8.37 -14.35 10.18
CA LEU A 39 8.83 -13.60 9.01
C LEU A 39 8.19 -12.21 8.93
N VAL A 40 6.88 -12.10 9.18
CA VAL A 40 6.15 -10.83 9.25
C VAL A 40 6.74 -9.91 10.34
N LYS A 41 7.05 -10.45 11.52
CA LYS A 41 7.70 -9.68 12.60
C LYS A 41 9.11 -9.23 12.22
N ASN A 42 9.90 -10.11 11.60
CA ASN A 42 11.25 -9.78 11.15
C ASN A 42 11.22 -8.66 10.11
N LEU A 43 10.28 -8.70 9.17
CA LEU A 43 10.07 -7.64 8.20
C LEU A 43 9.69 -6.31 8.86
N GLN A 44 8.78 -6.33 9.85
CA GLN A 44 8.42 -5.14 10.63
C GLN A 44 9.65 -4.53 11.32
N TYR A 45 10.46 -5.35 12.01
CA TYR A 45 11.68 -4.88 12.65
C TYR A 45 12.70 -4.35 11.64
N GLY A 46 12.83 -4.98 10.47
CA GLY A 46 13.68 -4.52 9.39
C GLY A 46 13.27 -3.14 8.87
N LEU A 47 11.98 -2.95 8.58
CA LEU A 47 11.44 -1.67 8.11
C LEU A 47 11.56 -0.56 9.17
N LEU A 48 11.27 -0.88 10.43
CA LEU A 48 11.41 0.06 11.54
C LEU A 48 12.88 0.47 11.72
N SER A 49 13.80 -0.48 11.64
CA SER A 49 15.25 -0.22 11.74
C SER A 49 15.72 0.65 10.58
N LEU A 50 15.27 0.37 9.35
CA LEU A 50 15.58 1.17 8.17
C LEU A 50 15.04 2.60 8.31
N GLN A 51 13.81 2.76 8.82
CA GLN A 51 13.20 4.06 9.07
C GLN A 51 14.00 4.88 10.10
N HIS A 52 14.43 4.27 11.21
CA HIS A 52 15.30 4.92 12.19
C HIS A 52 16.67 5.29 11.59
N LEU A 53 17.24 4.39 10.79
CA LEU A 53 18.55 4.58 10.16
C LEU A 53 18.53 5.76 9.18
N LEU A 54 17.51 5.85 8.33
CA LEU A 54 17.32 6.97 7.39
C LEU A 54 16.99 8.27 8.11
N THR A 55 16.27 8.20 9.25
CA THR A 55 15.99 9.39 10.07
C THR A 55 17.26 9.93 10.71
N LYS A 56 18.15 9.07 11.20
CA LYS A 56 19.42 9.48 11.82
C LYS A 56 20.48 9.88 10.79
N ASN A 57 20.53 9.20 9.65
CA ASN A 57 21.55 9.36 8.61
C ASN A 57 20.91 9.43 7.22
N PRO A 58 20.40 10.60 6.79
CA PRO A 58 19.68 10.72 5.51
C PRO A 58 20.55 10.41 4.28
N ASN A 59 21.87 10.55 4.39
CA ASN A 59 22.82 10.22 3.31
C ASN A 59 22.76 8.74 2.89
N LEU A 60 22.27 7.84 3.76
CA LEU A 60 22.10 6.43 3.44
C LEU A 60 20.97 6.17 2.44
N ALA A 61 20.12 7.17 2.16
CA ALA A 61 19.14 7.08 1.07
C ALA A 61 19.83 6.79 -0.29
N SER A 62 21.07 7.25 -0.49
CA SER A 62 21.87 6.93 -1.68
C SER A 62 22.10 5.44 -1.89
N VAL A 63 22.11 4.63 -0.83
CA VAL A 63 22.28 3.17 -0.92
C VAL A 63 21.02 2.52 -1.49
N VAL A 64 19.85 3.11 -1.30
CA VAL A 64 18.53 2.57 -1.68
C VAL A 64 17.95 3.30 -2.90
N SER A 65 18.70 4.17 -3.56
CA SER A 65 18.17 5.03 -4.63
C SER A 65 18.00 4.37 -5.99
N THR A 66 18.26 3.06 -6.12
CA THR A 66 18.04 2.34 -7.37
C THR A 66 16.64 1.73 -7.39
N LYS A 67 16.03 1.67 -8.57
CA LYS A 67 14.69 1.10 -8.78
C LYS A 67 14.56 -0.32 -8.21
N GLU A 68 15.57 -1.16 -8.43
CA GLU A 68 15.62 -2.55 -7.93
C GLU A 68 15.56 -2.64 -6.41
N LYS A 69 16.15 -1.68 -5.69
CA LYS A 69 16.14 -1.66 -4.21
C LYS A 69 14.88 -1.07 -3.62
N LEU A 70 14.16 -0.25 -4.39
CA LEU A 70 12.86 0.28 -3.99
C LEU A 70 11.72 -0.71 -4.27
N LEU A 71 11.87 -1.59 -5.26
CA LEU A 71 10.84 -2.55 -5.66
C LEU A 71 10.30 -3.37 -4.47
N PRO A 72 11.12 -3.96 -3.57
CA PRO A 72 10.62 -4.70 -2.42
C PRO A 72 9.75 -3.87 -1.47
N LEU A 73 9.99 -2.55 -1.37
CA LEU A 73 9.16 -1.66 -0.56
C LEU A 73 7.76 -1.47 -1.15
N PHE A 74 7.65 -1.45 -2.49
CA PHE A 74 6.36 -1.39 -3.17
C PHE A 74 5.64 -2.75 -3.15
N GLU A 75 6.37 -3.85 -3.25
CA GLU A 75 5.83 -5.22 -3.12
C GLU A 75 5.15 -5.43 -1.77
N CYS A 76 5.65 -4.80 -0.71
CA CYS A 76 5.03 -4.83 0.62
C CYS A 76 3.58 -4.35 0.64
N PHE A 77 3.14 -3.53 -0.32
CA PHE A 77 1.74 -3.10 -0.42
C PHE A 77 0.80 -4.21 -0.90
N PHE A 78 1.32 -5.17 -1.67
CA PHE A 78 0.57 -6.29 -2.22
C PHE A 78 0.55 -7.52 -1.31
N LEU A 79 1.35 -7.53 -0.24
CA LEU A 79 1.39 -8.66 0.67
C LEU A 79 0.00 -8.91 1.30
N PRO A 80 -0.50 -10.17 1.30
CA PRO A 80 -1.77 -10.55 1.87
C PRO A 80 -1.68 -10.69 3.40
N VAL A 81 -1.11 -9.70 4.07
CA VAL A 81 -0.94 -9.72 5.52
C VAL A 81 -2.18 -9.15 6.20
N SER A 82 -2.51 -9.69 7.38
CA SER A 82 -3.53 -9.16 8.28
C SER A 82 -3.43 -7.64 8.38
N SER A 83 -4.58 -6.97 8.41
CA SER A 83 -4.70 -5.52 8.63
C SER A 83 -4.09 -5.07 9.97
N SER A 84 -3.85 -6.00 10.90
CA SER A 84 -3.12 -5.75 12.15
C SER A 84 -1.61 -5.58 11.97
N SER A 85 -1.04 -6.05 10.85
CA SER A 85 0.36 -5.85 10.54
C SER A 85 0.56 -4.42 10.03
N ASN A 86 1.34 -3.63 10.76
CA ASN A 86 1.63 -2.25 10.41
C ASN A 86 2.67 -2.11 9.28
N ILE A 87 2.88 -3.17 8.49
CA ILE A 87 3.91 -3.24 7.44
C ILE A 87 3.72 -2.13 6.41
N ARG A 88 2.52 -1.98 5.84
CA ARG A 88 2.26 -0.95 4.82
C ARG A 88 2.52 0.47 5.34
N GLN A 89 2.17 0.74 6.60
CA GLN A 89 2.45 2.04 7.23
C GLN A 89 3.95 2.24 7.45
N LEU A 90 4.67 1.22 7.91
CA LEU A 90 6.13 1.27 8.06
C LEU A 90 6.82 1.50 6.70
N CYS A 91 6.36 0.83 5.64
CA CYS A 91 6.84 1.08 4.28
C CYS A 91 6.61 2.53 3.85
N LEU A 92 5.43 3.10 4.09
CA LEU A 92 5.15 4.50 3.77
C LEU A 92 6.02 5.47 4.58
N LEU A 93 6.34 5.16 5.83
CA LEU A 93 7.28 5.94 6.64
C LEU A 93 8.69 5.90 6.04
N VAL A 94 9.16 4.73 5.60
CA VAL A 94 10.44 4.59 4.90
C VAL A 94 10.44 5.38 3.59
N LEU A 95 9.43 5.20 2.74
CA LEU A 95 9.31 5.93 1.47
C LEU A 95 9.27 7.44 1.68
N SER A 96 8.54 7.91 2.70
CA SER A 96 8.49 9.32 3.09
C SER A 96 9.86 9.90 3.49
N ARG A 97 10.76 9.07 4.04
CA ARG A 97 12.14 9.48 4.29
C ARG A 97 12.96 9.50 3.01
N LEU A 98 12.78 8.50 2.16
CA LEU A 98 13.50 8.42 0.89
C LEU A 98 13.11 9.55 -0.07
N THR A 99 11.88 10.07 -0.01
CA THR A 99 11.44 11.20 -0.84
C THR A 99 12.18 12.51 -0.58
N THR A 100 12.97 12.63 0.49
CA THR A 100 13.83 13.80 0.72
C THR A 100 15.12 13.75 -0.11
N TYR A 101 15.37 12.65 -0.83
CA TYR A 101 16.54 12.46 -1.67
C TYR A 101 16.13 12.33 -3.14
N ALA A 102 16.55 13.28 -3.98
CA ALA A 102 16.07 13.39 -5.37
C ALA A 102 16.24 12.11 -6.21
N PRO A 103 17.38 11.37 -6.17
CA PRO A 103 17.51 10.12 -6.89
C PRO A 103 16.51 9.04 -6.46
N CYS A 104 16.08 9.02 -5.20
CA CYS A 104 15.01 8.13 -4.75
C CYS A 104 13.66 8.53 -5.35
N VAL A 105 13.36 9.83 -5.41
CA VAL A 105 12.13 10.34 -6.06
C VAL A 105 12.09 9.91 -7.53
N GLU A 106 13.18 10.12 -8.26
CA GLU A 106 13.32 9.71 -9.67
C GLU A 106 13.10 8.20 -9.84
N ALA A 107 13.73 7.39 -8.99
CA ALA A 107 13.58 5.94 -9.05
C ALA A 107 12.16 5.46 -8.68
N MET A 108 11.47 6.14 -7.76
CA MET A 108 10.07 5.86 -7.40
C MET A 108 9.12 6.16 -8.56
N VAL A 109 9.27 7.32 -9.23
CA VAL A 109 8.36 7.72 -10.31
C VAL A 109 8.61 6.97 -11.62
N ALA A 110 9.81 6.41 -11.80
CA ALA A 110 10.15 5.52 -12.90
C ALA A 110 9.38 4.20 -12.89
N ASP A 111 8.66 3.88 -11.81
CA ASP A 111 7.70 2.78 -11.77
C ASP A 111 6.25 3.29 -11.70
N SER A 112 5.57 3.24 -12.85
CA SER A 112 4.16 3.63 -12.92
C SER A 112 3.26 2.80 -12.01
N SER A 113 3.60 1.52 -11.75
CA SER A 113 2.77 0.66 -10.90
C SER A 113 2.81 1.10 -9.43
N GLY A 114 3.99 1.50 -8.95
CA GLY A 114 4.21 2.16 -7.66
C GLY A 114 3.35 3.40 -7.44
N LEU A 115 3.22 4.27 -8.45
CA LEU A 115 2.37 5.47 -8.36
C LEU A 115 0.88 5.11 -8.25
N LEU A 116 0.44 4.12 -9.02
CA LEU A 116 -0.95 3.67 -9.02
C LEU A 116 -1.35 3.03 -7.69
N ILE A 117 -0.45 2.23 -7.08
CA ILE A 117 -0.73 1.62 -5.77
C ILE A 117 -0.77 2.69 -4.67
N LEU A 118 0.11 3.70 -4.69
CA LEU A 118 0.06 4.81 -3.75
C LEU A 118 -1.25 5.59 -3.82
N LEU A 119 -1.74 5.85 -5.04
CA LEU A 119 -3.05 6.50 -5.24
C LEU A 119 -4.20 5.61 -4.76
N GLN A 120 -4.14 4.29 -5.01
CA GLN A 120 -5.15 3.33 -4.53
C GLN A 120 -5.22 3.28 -3.00
N LEU A 121 -4.09 3.37 -2.31
CA LEU A 121 -4.02 3.34 -0.84
C LEU A 121 -4.82 4.46 -0.17
N LEU A 122 -5.05 5.58 -0.86
CA LEU A 122 -5.88 6.68 -0.35
C LEU A 122 -7.33 6.24 -0.08
N HIS A 123 -7.85 5.37 -0.94
CA HIS A 123 -9.19 4.82 -0.86
C HIS A 123 -9.22 3.51 -0.07
N SER A 124 -8.34 2.55 -0.39
CA SER A 124 -8.45 1.18 0.10
C SER A 124 -7.95 0.97 1.53
N SER A 125 -7.22 1.92 2.13
CA SER A 125 -6.65 1.74 3.46
C SER A 125 -6.59 3.05 4.26
N PRO A 126 -7.58 3.32 5.14
CA PRO A 126 -7.61 4.55 5.95
C PRO A 126 -6.36 4.75 6.80
N SER A 127 -5.83 3.66 7.37
CA SER A 127 -4.62 3.67 8.20
C SER A 127 -3.33 4.03 7.43
N CYS A 128 -3.30 3.85 6.11
CA CYS A 128 -2.16 4.19 5.26
C CYS A 128 -2.32 5.57 4.59
N ARG A 129 -3.51 6.18 4.66
CA ARG A 129 -3.88 7.36 3.89
C ARG A 129 -2.94 8.53 4.14
N GLU A 130 -2.60 8.82 5.39
CA GLU A 130 -1.70 9.92 5.75
C GLU A 130 -0.29 9.72 5.17
N GLY A 131 0.29 8.53 5.33
CA GLY A 131 1.60 8.21 4.76
C GLY A 131 1.60 8.26 3.23
N ALA A 132 0.52 7.77 2.60
CA ALA A 132 0.37 7.81 1.15
C ALA A 132 0.25 9.26 0.65
N LEU A 133 -0.56 10.12 1.30
CA LEU A 133 -0.65 11.54 0.98
C LEU A 133 0.71 12.24 1.08
N HIS A 134 1.49 11.94 2.12
CA HIS A 134 2.81 12.54 2.30
C HIS A 134 3.78 12.15 1.18
N VAL A 135 3.87 10.86 0.83
CA VAL A 135 4.68 10.38 -0.30
C VAL A 135 4.19 11.00 -1.62
N LEU A 136 2.89 10.93 -1.90
CA LEU A 136 2.31 11.48 -3.13
C LEU A 136 2.56 12.99 -3.26
N TYR A 137 2.47 13.76 -2.17
CA TYR A 137 2.75 15.19 -2.18
C TYR A 137 4.21 15.50 -2.52
N ALA A 138 5.16 14.69 -2.02
CA ALA A 138 6.57 14.82 -2.38
C ALA A 138 6.79 14.51 -3.87
N LEU A 139 6.14 13.47 -4.38
CA LEU A 139 6.21 13.05 -5.80
C LEU A 139 5.44 13.99 -6.74
N ALA A 140 4.50 14.79 -6.25
CA ALA A 140 3.63 15.64 -7.07
C ALA A 140 4.35 16.77 -7.81
N SER A 141 5.62 17.04 -7.49
CA SER A 141 6.48 17.93 -8.29
C SER A 141 6.94 17.31 -9.62
N THR A 142 6.66 16.02 -9.85
CA THR A 142 7.07 15.30 -11.04
C THR A 142 5.93 15.24 -12.06
N SER A 143 6.29 15.20 -13.34
CA SER A 143 5.31 15.10 -14.42
C SER A 143 4.59 13.74 -14.43
N GLU A 144 5.28 12.71 -13.96
CA GLU A 144 4.92 11.30 -13.95
C GLU A 144 3.71 11.05 -13.06
N LEU A 145 3.67 11.66 -11.87
CA LEU A 145 2.50 11.54 -10.99
C LEU A 145 1.29 12.25 -11.56
N ALA A 146 1.44 13.47 -12.11
CA ALA A 146 0.35 14.18 -12.77
C ALA A 146 -0.18 13.41 -13.99
N TRP A 147 0.72 12.79 -14.75
CA TRP A 147 0.35 11.91 -15.86
C TRP A 147 -0.43 10.68 -15.37
N ALA A 148 0.07 9.98 -14.36
CA ALA A 148 -0.58 8.81 -13.80
C ALA A 148 -1.99 9.14 -13.27
N ALA A 149 -2.13 10.26 -12.55
CA ALA A 149 -3.40 10.74 -12.04
C ALA A 149 -4.39 11.04 -13.18
N ALA A 150 -3.97 11.79 -14.20
CA ALA A 150 -4.83 12.18 -15.32
C ALA A 150 -5.18 11.01 -16.26
N LYS A 151 -4.22 10.17 -16.63
CA LYS A 151 -4.40 9.07 -17.59
C LYS A 151 -5.34 8.00 -17.06
N HIS A 152 -5.17 7.61 -15.79
CA HIS A 152 -5.90 6.49 -15.20
C HIS A 152 -7.16 6.93 -14.44
N GLY A 153 -7.51 8.22 -14.47
CA GLY A 153 -8.66 8.74 -13.71
C GLY A 153 -8.51 8.63 -12.19
N ARG A 154 -7.29 8.38 -11.70
CA ARG A 154 -6.99 8.15 -10.27
C ARG A 154 -7.07 9.42 -9.42
N VAL A 155 -7.33 10.57 -10.05
CA VAL A 155 -7.73 11.82 -9.38
C VAL A 155 -8.97 11.61 -8.50
N VAL A 156 -9.86 10.68 -8.88
CA VAL A 156 -11.07 10.35 -8.09
C VAL A 156 -10.73 9.89 -6.68
N PHE A 157 -9.62 9.16 -6.48
CA PHE A 157 -9.23 8.73 -5.13
C PHE A 157 -8.79 9.89 -4.24
N ILE A 158 -8.21 10.94 -4.84
CA ILE A 158 -7.85 12.15 -4.10
C ILE A 158 -9.12 12.96 -3.80
N LEU A 159 -10.07 13.00 -4.75
CA LEU A 159 -11.38 13.63 -4.54
C LEU A 159 -12.21 12.94 -3.46
N GLU A 160 -12.13 11.62 -3.35
CA GLU A 160 -12.85 10.88 -2.32
C GLU A 160 -12.33 11.18 -0.91
N VAL A 161 -11.02 11.42 -0.77
CA VAL A 161 -10.45 11.92 0.49
C VAL A 161 -10.95 13.34 0.77
N LEU A 162 -11.01 14.21 -0.25
CA LEU A 162 -11.44 15.60 -0.13
C LEU A 162 -12.94 15.73 0.19
N LEU A 163 -13.77 14.93 -0.47
CA LEU A 163 -15.23 14.92 -0.44
C LEU A 163 -15.72 13.54 0.05
N PRO A 164 -15.51 13.21 1.33
CA PRO A 164 -15.93 11.93 1.86
C PRO A 164 -17.45 11.76 1.80
N ILE A 165 -17.91 10.61 1.28
CA ILE A 165 -19.34 10.28 1.17
C ILE A 165 -19.79 9.35 2.32
N GLN A 166 -18.94 8.40 2.74
CA GLN A 166 -19.30 7.38 3.72
C GLN A 166 -18.53 7.45 5.06
N GLU A 167 -17.29 7.91 5.06
CA GLU A 167 -16.40 7.90 6.23
C GLU A 167 -16.07 9.33 6.66
N GLU A 168 -16.09 9.64 7.96
CA GLU A 168 -15.58 10.93 8.44
C GLU A 168 -14.05 10.97 8.36
N ILE A 169 -13.53 11.81 7.46
CA ILE A 169 -12.09 11.99 7.29
C ILE A 169 -11.62 13.22 8.07
N PRO A 170 -10.53 13.14 8.85
CA PRO A 170 -9.98 14.30 9.57
C PRO A 170 -9.64 15.46 8.63
N LEU A 171 -9.91 16.69 9.08
CA LEU A 171 -9.67 17.92 8.29
C LEU A 171 -8.24 18.00 7.74
N GLN A 172 -7.24 17.59 8.53
CA GLN A 172 -5.83 17.59 8.12
C GLN A 172 -5.58 16.72 6.88
N GLN A 173 -6.20 15.56 6.78
CA GLN A 173 -6.04 14.68 5.61
C GLN A 173 -6.74 15.27 4.38
N ARG A 174 -7.90 15.93 4.56
CA ARG A 174 -8.62 16.62 3.48
C ARG A 174 -7.87 17.85 2.96
N ALA A 175 -7.24 18.60 3.87
CA ALA A 175 -6.37 19.71 3.51
C ALA A 175 -5.15 19.20 2.73
N ALA A 176 -4.51 18.12 3.19
CA ALA A 176 -3.39 17.49 2.50
C ALA A 176 -3.77 16.95 1.11
N SER A 177 -4.94 16.34 0.94
CA SER A 177 -5.44 15.91 -0.38
C SER A 177 -5.71 17.11 -1.29
N THR A 178 -6.19 18.23 -0.75
CA THR A 178 -6.33 19.48 -1.50
C THR A 178 -4.97 20.00 -1.96
N LEU A 179 -3.99 20.09 -1.06
CA LEU A 179 -2.64 20.54 -1.40
C LEU A 179 -1.99 19.66 -2.48
N LEU A 180 -2.26 18.36 -2.43
CA LEU A 180 -1.87 17.43 -3.49
C LEU A 180 -2.54 17.80 -4.83
N LEU A 181 -3.85 18.03 -4.86
CA LEU A 181 -4.56 18.44 -6.09
C LEU A 181 -4.05 19.77 -6.64
N VAL A 182 -3.89 20.79 -5.79
CA VAL A 182 -3.31 22.09 -6.15
C VAL A 182 -1.98 21.88 -6.87
N LYS A 183 -1.10 21.07 -6.27
CA LYS A 183 0.24 20.81 -6.80
C LYS A 183 0.24 20.02 -8.10
N LEU A 184 -0.70 19.07 -8.27
CA LEU A 184 -0.87 18.32 -9.51
C LEU A 184 -1.45 19.17 -10.65
N VAL A 185 -2.43 20.03 -10.36
CA VAL A 185 -3.01 20.97 -11.33
C VAL A 185 -1.99 22.03 -11.73
N GLY A 186 -1.12 22.45 -10.80
CA GLY A 186 -0.02 23.38 -11.07
C GLY A 186 1.15 22.78 -11.86
N GLN A 187 1.15 21.49 -12.19
CA GLN A 187 2.22 20.87 -12.97
C GLN A 187 2.28 21.41 -14.40
N THR A 188 3.48 21.78 -14.85
CA THR A 188 3.69 22.43 -16.16
C THR A 188 3.32 21.54 -17.35
N MET A 189 3.73 20.26 -17.31
CA MET A 189 3.56 19.33 -18.44
C MET A 189 2.16 18.72 -18.52
N HIS A 190 1.58 18.38 -17.37
CA HIS A 190 0.36 17.56 -17.30
C HIS A 190 -0.72 18.12 -16.37
N GLY A 191 -0.49 19.26 -15.73
CA GLY A 191 -1.47 19.93 -14.88
C GLY A 191 -2.78 20.30 -15.60
N PRO A 192 -2.76 20.83 -16.83
CA PRO A 192 -4.00 21.05 -17.59
C PRO A 192 -4.82 19.77 -17.81
N ARG A 193 -4.17 18.61 -17.96
CA ARG A 193 -4.87 17.32 -18.12
C ARG A 193 -5.49 16.86 -16.80
N VAL A 194 -4.83 17.13 -15.68
CA VAL A 194 -5.39 16.90 -14.33
C VAL A 194 -6.62 17.79 -14.13
N ALA A 195 -6.54 19.09 -14.47
CA ALA A 195 -7.66 20.03 -14.37
C ALA A 195 -8.87 19.60 -15.21
N ILE A 196 -8.65 19.20 -16.47
CA ILE A 196 -9.73 18.66 -17.33
C ILE A 196 -10.33 17.39 -16.72
N THR A 197 -9.51 16.54 -16.12
CA THR A 197 -10.00 15.33 -15.44
C THR A 197 -10.83 15.67 -14.22
N LEU A 198 -10.43 16.69 -13.43
CA LEU A 198 -11.20 17.19 -12.28
C LEU A 198 -12.54 17.80 -12.71
N ALA A 199 -12.57 18.58 -13.79
CA ALA A 199 -13.78 19.24 -14.31
C ALA A 199 -14.86 18.25 -14.78
N ARG A 200 -14.52 16.96 -14.93
CA ARG A 200 -15.51 15.89 -15.17
C ARG A 200 -16.30 15.51 -13.92
N PHE A 201 -15.79 15.82 -12.73
CA PHE A 201 -16.39 15.47 -11.44
C PHE A 201 -16.84 16.69 -10.65
N LEU A 202 -16.26 17.86 -10.90
CA LEU A 202 -16.53 19.10 -10.17
C LEU A 202 -16.93 20.23 -11.13
N PRO A 203 -17.88 21.10 -10.75
CA PRO A 203 -18.14 22.35 -11.46
C PRO A 203 -16.88 23.21 -11.59
N ASP A 204 -16.76 23.96 -12.70
CA ASP A 204 -15.59 24.80 -12.99
C ASP A 204 -15.26 25.79 -11.86
N GLY A 205 -16.26 26.30 -11.16
CA GLY A 205 -16.08 27.19 -10.01
C GLY A 205 -15.42 26.51 -8.80
N LEU A 206 -15.61 25.21 -8.59
CA LEU A 206 -14.90 24.46 -7.55
C LEU A 206 -13.49 24.09 -8.00
N VAL A 207 -13.30 23.79 -9.29
CA VAL A 207 -11.99 23.52 -9.87
C VAL A 207 -11.09 24.76 -9.76
N SER A 208 -11.61 25.98 -9.96
CA SER A 208 -10.86 27.21 -9.76
C SER A 208 -10.50 27.44 -8.29
N VAL A 209 -11.43 27.17 -7.36
CA VAL A 209 -11.15 27.25 -5.91
C VAL A 209 -10.04 26.28 -5.51
N ILE A 210 -10.06 25.02 -5.99
CA ILE A 210 -8.98 24.05 -5.73
C ILE A 210 -7.65 24.53 -6.30
N ARG A 211 -7.65 25.16 -7.49
CA ARG A 211 -6.40 25.62 -8.12
C ARG A 211 -5.80 26.83 -7.39
N ASP A 212 -6.63 27.77 -6.97
CA ASP A 212 -6.21 29.10 -6.54
C ASP A 212 -6.26 29.29 -5.00
N GLY A 213 -6.91 28.37 -4.27
CA GLY A 213 -7.15 28.46 -2.83
C GLY A 213 -6.13 27.72 -1.95
N PRO A 214 -5.89 28.18 -0.70
CA PRO A 214 -5.10 27.42 0.27
C PRO A 214 -5.87 26.19 0.76
N GLY A 215 -5.16 25.08 0.99
CA GLY A 215 -5.73 23.74 1.19
C GLY A 215 -6.93 23.69 2.15
N GLU A 216 -6.79 24.25 3.34
CA GLU A 216 -7.83 24.29 4.37
C GLU A 216 -9.03 25.16 3.96
N ALA A 217 -8.78 26.32 3.32
CA ALA A 217 -9.86 27.21 2.89
C ALA A 217 -10.72 26.58 1.80
N VAL A 218 -10.11 25.76 0.92
CA VAL A 218 -10.85 24.99 -0.08
C VAL A 218 -11.76 23.96 0.59
N VAL A 219 -11.28 23.24 1.62
CA VAL A 219 -12.12 22.28 2.35
C VAL A 219 -13.29 23.00 3.02
N ILE A 220 -13.04 24.14 3.67
CA ILE A 220 -14.09 24.95 4.33
C ILE A 220 -15.10 25.47 3.29
N ALA A 221 -14.64 25.97 2.14
CA ALA A 221 -15.51 26.42 1.06
C ALA A 221 -16.40 25.28 0.53
N LEU A 222 -15.83 24.07 0.38
CA LEU A 222 -16.57 22.88 -0.04
C LEU A 222 -17.64 22.50 1.00
N GLU A 223 -17.32 22.53 2.30
CA GLU A 223 -18.32 22.27 3.36
C GLU A 223 -19.45 23.29 3.40
N GLN A 224 -19.18 24.56 3.07
CA GLN A 224 -20.23 25.58 2.98
C GLN A 224 -21.15 25.32 1.79
N THR A 225 -20.61 24.86 0.66
CA THR A 225 -21.44 24.52 -0.51
C THR A 225 -22.28 23.26 -0.32
N THR A 226 -21.80 22.26 0.41
CA THR A 226 -22.58 21.03 0.68
C THR A 226 -23.69 21.25 1.70
N LYS A 227 -23.49 22.13 2.69
CA LYS A 227 -24.53 22.52 3.66
C LYS A 227 -25.71 23.28 3.04
N LEU A 228 -25.54 23.88 1.87
CA LEU A 228 -26.62 24.57 1.14
C LEU A 228 -27.48 23.63 0.27
N LEU A 229 -27.07 22.36 0.12
CA LEU A 229 -27.73 21.33 -0.69
C LEU A 229 -28.52 20.30 0.13
N ASN A 230 -28.52 20.42 1.46
CA ASN A 230 -29.37 19.65 2.39
C ASN A 230 -30.32 20.59 3.13
#